data_AF-A0A0F9LFE8-F1
#
_entry.id   AF-A0A0F9LFE8-F1
#
_cell.length_a   1.000
_cell.length_b   1.000
_cell.length_c   1.000
_cell.angle_alpha   90.00
_cell.angle_beta   90.00
_cell.angle_gamma   90.00
#
_symmetry.space_group_name_H-M   'P 1'
#
loop_
_entity.id
_entity.type
_entity.pdbx_description
1 polymer ?
#
loop_
_entity_poly.entity_id
_entity_poly.type
_entity_poly.pdbx_seq_one_letter_code
_entity_poly.pdbx_strand_id
1 'polypeptide(L)'
;MGWVMMSERDFHRIEVLAQVDDGRLSVQNGANLLDVTRRQMFRLLKTYRTEGGAGIRHKARGKAPNNQIHDAKRDYAVALVKEKYEDFGPTLAAEMLAEHHGFKVSRETLRNWMQDAGLWLSRKQRRTFHQPRSRRECFGELIQIDGSDHRWFEDRADPCTLLVFIDDATSMLMELRFVPSESTFSYFEALESYLLKYGRPVAFYSDKHTVFRVAKPNQHMTGMTQFGRALAELNIEILCANSSQAKGRVERANRTLQDRLVKELRLAGVSSIEDGNVFLPGFIERYNAKFAKAPARSDNLHRALNIEPDRFSEVFCLRDKRHVTKDLMLKYDRKRIKLAVNDLTRSLAGTYVDVYELADGRIQDRAKGVALPYTIMNPERRITHAAITENKHLSAVLAHIKEEQDKAAPKPKVKPVSAKNGYVKNGRSPGRPSKLELHYAAKRAAAAQTGSES
;
A
#
# COMPACT_ATOMS: atom_id res chain seq x y z
N MET A 1 -34.86 37.30 -35.89
CA MET A 1 -33.60 36.91 -36.56
C MET A 1 -32.92 35.83 -35.72
N GLY A 2 -32.65 34.66 -36.30
CA GLY A 2 -32.00 33.56 -35.60
C GLY A 2 -30.48 33.70 -35.63
N TRP A 3 -29.81 33.29 -34.55
CA TRP A 3 -28.35 33.29 -34.45
C TRP A 3 -27.77 32.12 -35.28
N VAL A 4 -26.79 32.40 -36.15
CA VAL A 4 -26.11 31.38 -36.97
C VAL A 4 -24.67 31.22 -36.50
N MET A 5 -24.34 30.05 -35.95
CA MET A 5 -22.96 29.69 -35.59
C MET A 5 -22.13 29.41 -36.84
N MET A 6 -21.03 30.15 -37.02
CA MET A 6 -20.09 30.04 -38.14
C MET A 6 -18.64 30.18 -37.66
N SER A 7 -17.67 29.62 -38.39
CA SER A 7 -16.24 29.88 -38.09
C SER A 7 -15.79 31.21 -38.68
N GLU A 8 -14.69 31.78 -38.19
CA GLU A 8 -14.05 32.97 -38.77
C GLU A 8 -13.79 32.82 -40.28
N ARG A 9 -13.38 31.63 -40.73
CA ARG A 9 -13.20 31.33 -42.16
C ARG A 9 -14.50 31.42 -42.96
N ASP A 10 -15.62 31.01 -42.37
CA ASP A 10 -16.94 31.07 -43.03
C ASP A 10 -17.43 32.53 -43.07
N PHE A 11 -17.15 33.31 -42.02
CA PHE A 11 -17.44 34.75 -41.96
C PHE A 11 -16.61 35.56 -42.97
N HIS A 12 -15.30 35.34 -43.03
CA HIS A 12 -14.42 35.99 -43.99
C HIS A 12 -14.81 35.68 -45.45
N ARG A 13 -15.27 34.45 -45.72
CA ARG A 13 -15.85 34.10 -47.03
C ARG A 13 -17.07 34.94 -47.36
N ILE A 14 -17.97 35.15 -46.41
CA ILE A 14 -19.17 35.97 -46.62
C ILE A 14 -18.79 37.42 -46.95
N GLU A 15 -17.83 38.00 -46.23
CA GLU A 15 -17.34 39.35 -46.47
C GLU A 15 -16.80 39.53 -47.89
N VAL A 16 -15.95 38.60 -48.33
CA VAL A 16 -15.35 38.65 -49.67
C VAL A 16 -16.40 38.42 -50.76
N LEU A 17 -17.37 37.54 -50.52
CA LEU A 17 -18.49 37.33 -51.44
C LEU A 17 -19.38 38.58 -51.56
N ALA A 18 -19.64 39.29 -50.46
CA ALA A 18 -20.40 40.54 -50.47
C ALA A 18 -19.68 41.65 -51.26
N GLN A 19 -18.36 41.80 -51.07
CA GLN A 19 -17.57 42.78 -51.83
C GLN A 19 -17.55 42.49 -53.34
N VAL A 20 -17.56 41.21 -53.72
CA VAL A 20 -17.65 40.82 -55.14
C VAL A 20 -19.06 41.03 -55.69
N ASP A 21 -20.10 40.81 -54.88
CA ASP A 21 -21.49 41.03 -55.29
C ASP A 21 -21.83 42.52 -55.47
N ASP A 22 -21.26 43.37 -54.62
CA ASP A 22 -21.36 44.84 -54.69
C ASP A 22 -20.49 45.46 -55.81
N GLY A 23 -19.76 44.64 -56.58
CA GLY A 23 -18.87 45.11 -57.64
C GLY A 23 -17.60 45.81 -57.15
N ARG A 24 -17.33 45.80 -55.84
CA ARG A 24 -16.14 46.41 -55.21
C ARG A 24 -14.87 45.56 -55.37
N LEU A 25 -15.03 44.26 -55.65
CA LEU A 25 -13.95 43.33 -55.87
C LEU A 25 -14.22 42.46 -57.11
N SER A 26 -13.21 42.23 -57.95
CA SER A 26 -13.35 41.33 -59.10
C SER A 26 -13.44 39.87 -58.65
N VAL A 27 -14.14 39.03 -59.42
CA VAL A 27 -14.24 37.58 -59.14
C VAL A 27 -12.86 36.92 -59.08
N GLN A 28 -11.90 37.37 -59.90
CA GLN A 28 -10.54 36.81 -59.91
C GLN A 28 -9.79 37.18 -58.62
N ASN A 29 -9.90 38.43 -58.17
CA ASN A 29 -9.24 38.88 -56.95
C ASN A 29 -9.88 38.25 -55.70
N GLY A 30 -11.21 38.11 -55.67
CA GLY A 30 -11.91 37.40 -54.59
C GLY A 30 -11.56 35.92 -54.54
N ALA A 31 -11.37 35.26 -55.69
CA ALA A 31 -10.91 33.88 -55.77
C ALA A 31 -9.49 33.72 -55.20
N ASN A 32 -8.58 34.63 -55.55
CA ASN A 32 -7.21 34.65 -55.03
C ASN A 32 -7.18 34.89 -53.51
N LEU A 33 -8.00 35.82 -53.02
CA LEU A 33 -8.04 36.20 -51.60
C LEU A 33 -8.58 35.06 -50.71
N LEU A 34 -9.54 34.28 -51.22
CA LEU A 34 -10.06 33.10 -50.52
C LEU A 34 -9.25 31.81 -50.75
N ASP A 35 -8.19 31.88 -51.56
CA ASP A 35 -7.41 30.72 -52.03
C ASP A 35 -8.30 29.60 -52.61
N VAL A 36 -9.19 29.99 -53.53
CA VAL A 36 -10.09 29.07 -54.23
C VAL A 36 -10.03 29.28 -55.73
N THR A 37 -10.38 28.25 -56.48
CA THR A 37 -10.48 28.38 -57.93
C THR A 37 -11.62 29.33 -58.32
N ARG A 38 -11.47 30.01 -59.46
CA ARG A 38 -12.52 30.87 -60.04
C ARG A 38 -13.88 30.15 -60.15
N ARG A 39 -13.86 28.86 -60.51
CA ARG A 39 -15.07 28.02 -60.57
C ARG A 39 -15.73 27.86 -59.19
N GLN A 40 -14.92 27.62 -58.15
CA GLN A 40 -15.42 27.51 -56.79
C GLN A 40 -15.94 28.85 -56.25
N MET A 41 -15.31 29.97 -56.62
CA MET A 41 -15.79 31.31 -56.30
C MET A 41 -17.18 31.58 -56.90
N PHE A 42 -17.41 31.23 -58.17
CA PHE A 42 -18.74 31.34 -58.78
C PHE A 42 -19.78 30.43 -58.10
N ARG A 43 -19.40 29.23 -57.67
CA ARG A 43 -20.29 28.35 -56.90
C ARG A 43 -20.68 28.97 -55.57
N LEU A 44 -19.72 29.56 -54.86
CA LEU A 44 -19.97 30.26 -53.58
C LEU A 44 -20.84 31.50 -53.79
N LEU A 45 -20.59 32.31 -54.82
CA LEU A 45 -21.43 33.47 -55.17
C LEU A 45 -22.86 33.05 -55.50
N LYS A 46 -23.04 31.97 -56.27
CA LYS A 46 -24.38 31.44 -56.55
C LYS A 46 -25.10 31.06 -55.27
N THR A 47 -24.45 30.31 -54.38
CA THR A 47 -25.01 29.92 -53.08
C THR A 47 -25.31 31.13 -52.20
N TYR A 48 -24.42 32.13 -52.16
CA TYR A 48 -24.59 33.36 -51.39
C TYR A 48 -25.80 34.16 -51.87
N ARG A 49 -26.00 34.30 -53.18
CA ARG A 49 -27.14 35.02 -53.77
C ARG A 49 -28.48 34.31 -53.51
N THR A 50 -28.50 32.98 -53.47
CA THR A 50 -29.74 32.20 -53.29
C THR A 50 -30.08 31.96 -51.82
N GLU A 51 -29.09 31.70 -50.97
CA GLU A 51 -29.27 31.24 -49.59
C GLU A 51 -28.76 32.27 -48.55
N GLY A 52 -28.23 33.42 -49.01
CA GLY A 52 -27.60 34.43 -48.16
C GLY A 52 -26.32 33.93 -47.48
N GLY A 53 -25.85 34.68 -46.47
CA GLY A 53 -24.68 34.29 -45.68
C GLY A 53 -24.82 32.94 -44.96
N ALA A 54 -26.05 32.52 -44.63
CA ALA A 54 -26.32 31.24 -43.97
C ALA A 54 -25.96 30.03 -44.85
N GLY A 55 -26.05 30.14 -46.17
CA GLY A 55 -25.72 29.06 -47.12
C GLY A 55 -24.22 28.75 -47.26
N ILE A 56 -23.35 29.68 -46.82
CA ILE A 56 -21.89 29.52 -46.86
C ILE A 56 -21.38 28.63 -45.72
N ARG A 57 -22.19 28.45 -44.67
CA ARG A 57 -21.86 27.55 -43.55
C ARG A 57 -21.63 26.13 -44.06
N HIS A 58 -20.59 25.47 -43.53
CA HIS A 58 -20.34 24.06 -43.81
C HIS A 58 -21.56 23.17 -43.49
N LYS A 59 -22.10 22.46 -44.48
CA LYS A 59 -23.37 21.71 -44.40
C LYS A 59 -23.35 20.50 -43.47
N ALA A 60 -22.17 20.06 -43.02
CA ALA A 60 -22.04 19.00 -42.01
C ALA A 60 -22.04 19.52 -40.57
N ARG A 61 -22.00 20.84 -40.33
CA ARG A 61 -22.11 21.37 -38.96
C ARG A 61 -23.50 21.07 -38.41
N GLY A 62 -23.54 20.41 -37.25
CA GLY A 62 -24.77 19.94 -36.62
C GLY A 62 -25.26 18.58 -37.11
N LYS A 63 -24.55 17.93 -38.04
CA LYS A 63 -24.83 16.54 -38.43
C LYS A 63 -23.92 15.58 -37.68
N ALA A 64 -24.49 14.48 -37.21
CA ALA A 64 -23.74 13.35 -36.67
C ALA A 64 -22.79 12.79 -37.76
N PRO A 65 -21.54 12.46 -37.42
CA PRO A 65 -20.61 11.88 -38.38
C PRO A 65 -21.00 10.43 -38.71
N ASN A 66 -20.79 10.02 -39.96
CA ASN A 66 -21.21 8.69 -40.47
C ASN A 66 -20.55 7.50 -39.74
N ASN A 67 -19.46 7.73 -39.01
CA ASN A 67 -18.75 6.71 -38.22
C ASN A 67 -19.11 6.74 -36.72
N GLN A 68 -20.15 7.47 -36.33
CA GLN A 68 -20.63 7.47 -34.95
C GLN A 68 -21.16 6.09 -34.59
N ILE A 69 -20.63 5.51 -33.51
CA ILE A 69 -21.15 4.27 -32.96
C ILE A 69 -22.57 4.54 -32.44
N HIS A 70 -23.51 3.67 -32.82
CA HIS A 70 -24.92 3.79 -32.46
C HIS A 70 -25.11 3.90 -30.94
N ASP A 71 -25.99 4.80 -30.50
CA ASP A 71 -26.19 5.12 -29.08
C ASP A 71 -26.57 3.88 -28.26
N ALA A 72 -27.40 2.98 -28.79
CA ALA A 72 -27.71 1.69 -28.16
C ALA A 72 -26.46 0.85 -27.81
N LYS A 73 -25.40 0.87 -28.64
CA LYS A 73 -24.14 0.17 -28.34
C LYS A 73 -23.36 0.88 -27.24
N ARG A 74 -23.38 2.21 -27.21
CA ARG A 74 -22.80 3.02 -26.14
C ARG A 74 -23.50 2.72 -24.82
N ASP A 75 -24.83 2.81 -24.81
CA ASP A 75 -25.63 2.67 -23.60
C ASP A 75 -25.52 1.26 -23.03
N TYR A 76 -25.49 0.23 -23.89
CA TYR A 76 -25.20 -1.15 -23.48
C TYR A 76 -23.81 -1.27 -22.82
N ALA A 77 -22.77 -0.71 -23.43
CA ALA A 77 -21.41 -0.77 -22.88
C ALA A 77 -21.29 -0.01 -21.55
N VAL A 78 -21.90 1.18 -21.44
CA VAL A 78 -21.90 1.99 -20.22
C VAL A 78 -22.71 1.31 -19.11
N ALA A 79 -23.85 0.69 -19.43
CA ALA A 79 -24.64 -0.07 -18.46
C ALA A 79 -23.85 -1.26 -17.91
N LEU A 80 -23.19 -2.02 -18.79
CA LEU A 80 -22.29 -3.11 -18.39
C LEU A 80 -21.14 -2.64 -17.51
N VAL A 81 -20.53 -1.51 -17.86
CA VAL A 81 -19.48 -0.92 -17.04
C VAL A 81 -20.03 -0.50 -15.69
N LYS A 82 -21.20 0.12 -15.63
CA LYS A 82 -21.81 0.55 -14.37
C LYS A 82 -22.23 -0.63 -13.49
N GLU A 83 -22.74 -1.72 -14.08
CA GLU A 83 -23.24 -2.88 -13.34
C GLU A 83 -22.11 -3.82 -12.87
N LYS A 84 -21.09 -4.02 -13.71
CA LYS A 84 -20.05 -5.06 -13.48
C LYS A 84 -18.64 -4.53 -13.33
N TYR A 85 -18.38 -3.27 -13.70
CA TYR A 85 -17.03 -2.70 -13.81
C TYR A 85 -16.95 -1.24 -13.33
N GLU A 86 -17.75 -0.85 -12.34
CA GLU A 86 -17.92 0.56 -11.93
C GLU A 86 -16.59 1.18 -11.48
N ASP A 87 -15.73 0.39 -10.86
CA ASP A 87 -14.43 0.75 -10.32
C ASP A 87 -13.27 0.53 -11.33
N PHE A 88 -13.55 0.18 -12.58
CA PHE A 88 -12.51 -0.15 -13.57
C PHE A 88 -12.02 1.10 -14.29
N GLY A 89 -10.71 1.17 -14.53
CA GLY A 89 -10.17 2.15 -15.47
C GLY A 89 -10.60 1.84 -16.92
N PRO A 90 -10.67 2.85 -17.83
CA PRO A 90 -11.12 2.65 -19.21
C PRO A 90 -10.31 1.61 -20.01
N THR A 91 -9.06 1.39 -19.63
CA THR A 91 -8.23 0.34 -20.24
C THR A 91 -8.70 -1.04 -19.79
N LEU A 92 -8.83 -1.26 -18.48
CA LEU A 92 -9.23 -2.55 -17.93
C LEU A 92 -10.69 -2.88 -18.29
N ALA A 93 -11.58 -1.89 -18.24
CA ALA A 93 -12.96 -2.04 -18.68
C ALA A 93 -13.04 -2.46 -20.15
N ALA A 94 -12.22 -1.88 -21.04
CA ALA A 94 -12.18 -2.29 -22.45
C ALA A 94 -11.63 -3.71 -22.64
N GLU A 95 -10.62 -4.12 -21.86
CA GLU A 95 -10.13 -5.51 -21.84
C GLU A 95 -11.25 -6.48 -21.43
N MET A 96 -11.92 -6.22 -20.31
CA MET A 96 -12.98 -7.10 -19.79
C MET A 96 -14.22 -7.16 -20.70
N LEU A 97 -14.61 -6.03 -21.30
CA LEU A 97 -15.70 -6.00 -22.28
C LEU A 97 -15.37 -6.87 -23.50
N ALA A 98 -14.12 -6.86 -23.96
CA ALA A 98 -13.69 -7.70 -25.08
C ALA A 98 -13.61 -9.19 -24.71
N GLU A 99 -13.06 -9.51 -23.54
CA GLU A 99 -12.80 -10.88 -23.11
C GLU A 99 -14.05 -11.61 -22.61
N HIS A 100 -14.87 -10.96 -21.77
CA HIS A 100 -16.02 -11.60 -21.12
C HIS A 100 -17.37 -11.31 -21.80
N HIS A 101 -17.47 -10.25 -22.60
CA HIS A 101 -18.74 -9.83 -23.23
C HIS A 101 -18.67 -9.77 -24.76
N GLY A 102 -17.54 -10.16 -25.36
CA GLY A 102 -17.32 -10.11 -26.81
C GLY A 102 -17.42 -8.70 -27.42
N PHE A 103 -17.43 -7.66 -26.58
CA PHE A 103 -17.69 -6.28 -26.97
C PHE A 103 -16.36 -5.55 -27.18
N LYS A 104 -15.92 -5.45 -28.44
CA LYS A 104 -14.69 -4.75 -28.80
C LYS A 104 -14.93 -3.26 -28.98
N VAL A 105 -14.32 -2.46 -28.12
CA VAL A 105 -14.31 -0.99 -28.20
C VAL A 105 -12.90 -0.47 -27.92
N SER A 106 -12.50 0.62 -28.61
CA SER A 106 -11.21 1.24 -28.33
C SER A 106 -11.20 1.85 -26.92
N ARG A 107 -10.05 1.81 -26.23
CA ARG A 107 -9.93 2.42 -24.89
C ARG A 107 -10.31 3.90 -24.87
N GLU A 108 -10.07 4.63 -25.97
CA GLU A 108 -10.29 6.08 -26.04
C GLU A 108 -11.78 6.39 -26.19
N THR A 109 -12.47 5.61 -27.02
CA THR A 109 -13.93 5.67 -27.15
C THR A 109 -14.61 5.36 -25.82
N LEU A 110 -14.21 4.27 -25.16
CA LEU A 110 -14.78 3.89 -23.86
C LEU A 110 -14.47 4.93 -22.78
N ARG A 111 -13.26 5.49 -22.77
CA ARG A 111 -12.90 6.58 -21.85
C ARG A 111 -13.83 7.77 -21.98
N ASN A 112 -14.13 8.20 -23.20
CA ASN A 112 -15.01 9.35 -23.42
C ASN A 112 -16.42 9.04 -22.91
N TRP A 113 -16.96 7.85 -23.20
CA TRP A 113 -18.25 7.43 -22.68
C TRP A 113 -18.29 7.37 -21.15
N MET A 114 -17.23 6.87 -20.52
CA MET A 114 -17.13 6.84 -19.05
C MET A 114 -16.99 8.24 -18.45
N GLN A 115 -16.34 9.18 -19.14
CA GLN A 115 -16.27 10.59 -18.72
C GLN A 115 -17.65 11.25 -18.80
N ASP A 116 -18.35 11.08 -19.92
CA ASP A 116 -19.69 11.63 -20.14
C ASP A 116 -20.71 11.06 -19.16
N ALA A 117 -20.57 9.77 -18.80
CA ALA A 117 -21.40 9.09 -17.81
C ALA A 117 -21.01 9.38 -16.34
N GLY A 118 -19.96 10.17 -16.10
CA GLY A 118 -19.47 10.47 -14.75
C GLY A 118 -18.74 9.33 -14.02
N LEU A 119 -18.46 8.22 -14.73
CA LEU A 119 -17.75 7.04 -14.21
C LEU A 119 -16.22 7.23 -14.17
N TRP A 120 -15.68 8.27 -14.83
CA TRP A 120 -14.24 8.48 -14.90
C TRP A 120 -13.82 9.95 -14.97
N LEU A 121 -12.83 10.35 -14.17
CA LEU A 121 -12.33 11.73 -14.12
C LEU A 121 -11.43 12.10 -15.33
N SER A 122 -11.49 13.35 -15.77
CA SER A 122 -10.66 13.86 -16.88
C SER A 122 -9.17 13.88 -16.55
N ARG A 123 -8.32 13.90 -17.59
CA ARG A 123 -6.85 13.98 -17.42
C ARG A 123 -6.42 15.26 -16.68
N LYS A 124 -7.14 16.38 -16.91
CA LYS A 124 -6.84 17.67 -16.26
C LYS A 124 -7.10 17.61 -14.75
N GLN A 125 -8.15 16.90 -14.33
CA GLN A 125 -8.51 16.72 -12.92
C GLN A 125 -7.57 15.78 -12.16
N ARG A 126 -6.86 14.88 -12.86
CA ARG A 126 -5.92 13.90 -12.26
C ARG A 126 -4.45 14.32 -12.29
N ARG A 127 -4.10 15.56 -12.65
CA ARG A 127 -2.69 15.98 -12.81
C ARG A 127 -2.01 16.20 -11.45
N THR A 128 -0.93 15.45 -11.21
CA THR A 128 0.08 15.71 -10.18
C THR A 128 1.46 15.87 -10.85
N PHE A 129 2.31 16.74 -10.31
CA PHE A 129 3.63 17.06 -10.86
C PHE A 129 4.73 16.46 -9.98
N HIS A 130 5.60 15.63 -10.58
CA HIS A 130 6.73 15.00 -9.90
C HIS A 130 7.96 14.97 -10.82
N GLN A 131 9.17 15.07 -10.26
CA GLN A 131 10.41 14.93 -11.03
C GLN A 131 10.60 13.48 -11.50
N PRO A 132 10.85 13.22 -12.81
CA PRO A 132 11.11 11.87 -13.30
C PRO A 132 12.52 11.40 -12.92
N ARG A 133 12.63 10.19 -12.35
CA ARG A 133 13.90 9.46 -12.28
C ARG A 133 14.07 8.55 -13.50
N SER A 134 15.26 8.56 -14.11
CA SER A 134 15.65 7.62 -15.17
C SER A 134 15.72 6.18 -14.65
N ARG A 135 15.41 5.22 -15.52
CA ARG A 135 15.57 3.79 -15.22
C ARG A 135 17.04 3.40 -15.15
N ARG A 136 17.34 2.33 -14.42
CA ARG A 136 18.58 1.58 -14.58
C ARG A 136 18.70 0.95 -15.97
N GLU A 137 19.92 0.65 -16.37
CA GLU A 137 20.21 0.21 -17.74
C GLU A 137 20.04 -1.29 -17.90
N CYS A 138 20.47 -2.06 -16.89
CA CYS A 138 20.55 -3.52 -16.94
C CYS A 138 19.55 -4.19 -15.99
N PHE A 139 19.12 -5.40 -16.37
CA PHE A 139 18.30 -6.25 -15.52
C PHE A 139 19.11 -6.76 -14.30
N GLY A 140 18.54 -6.69 -13.10
CA GLY A 140 19.23 -7.08 -11.86
C GLY A 140 20.18 -6.04 -11.28
N GLU A 141 20.28 -4.85 -11.88
CA GLU A 141 21.09 -3.74 -11.37
C GLU A 141 20.47 -3.15 -10.08
N LEU A 142 19.15 -2.98 -10.06
CA LEU A 142 18.46 -2.39 -8.91
C LEU A 142 17.05 -2.95 -8.79
N ILE A 143 16.78 -3.59 -7.66
CA ILE A 143 15.48 -4.17 -7.34
C ILE A 143 14.82 -3.31 -6.28
N GLN A 144 13.68 -2.70 -6.60
CA GLN A 144 12.91 -1.96 -5.60
C GLN A 144 12.05 -2.92 -4.80
N ILE A 145 12.15 -2.82 -3.47
CA ILE A 145 11.35 -3.60 -2.54
C ILE A 145 10.43 -2.69 -1.75
N ASP A 146 9.19 -3.12 -1.58
CA ASP A 146 8.17 -2.40 -0.83
C ASP A 146 7.19 -3.40 -0.25
N GLY A 147 6.52 -3.02 0.83
CA GLY A 147 5.33 -3.73 1.29
C GLY A 147 4.12 -2.83 1.15
N SER A 148 3.00 -3.43 0.75
CA SER A 148 1.77 -2.73 0.46
C SER A 148 0.64 -3.32 1.30
N ASP A 149 0.30 -2.62 2.38
CA ASP A 149 -0.85 -2.93 3.22
C ASP A 149 -2.14 -2.54 2.51
N HIS A 150 -3.03 -3.50 2.32
CA HIS A 150 -4.30 -3.30 1.62
C HIS A 150 -5.31 -4.41 1.94
N ARG A 151 -6.59 -4.14 1.66
CA ARG A 151 -7.64 -5.17 1.67
C ARG A 151 -7.59 -6.00 0.38
N TRP A 152 -6.52 -6.78 0.24
CA TRP A 152 -6.24 -7.57 -0.97
C TRP A 152 -7.34 -8.58 -1.32
N PHE A 153 -8.04 -9.07 -0.30
CA PHE A 153 -9.17 -10.01 -0.41
C PHE A 153 -10.53 -9.34 -0.17
N GLU A 154 -10.60 -8.00 -0.18
CA GLU A 154 -11.82 -7.21 0.07
C GLU A 154 -12.46 -7.53 1.44
N ASP A 155 -13.62 -8.21 1.42
CA ASP A 155 -14.35 -8.65 2.61
C ASP A 155 -14.22 -10.17 2.85
N ARG A 156 -13.46 -10.88 2.00
CA ARG A 156 -13.30 -12.34 2.08
C ARG A 156 -12.26 -12.77 3.12
N ALA A 157 -11.34 -11.88 3.48
CA ALA A 157 -10.33 -12.12 4.51
C ALA A 157 -9.89 -10.82 5.19
N ASP A 158 -9.18 -10.96 6.32
CA ASP A 158 -8.59 -9.83 7.02
C ASP A 158 -7.55 -9.08 6.16
N PRO A 159 -7.33 -7.78 6.40
CA PRO A 159 -6.27 -7.01 5.74
C PRO A 159 -4.91 -7.66 5.95
N CYS A 160 -4.08 -7.63 4.91
CA CYS A 160 -2.74 -8.18 4.95
C CYS A 160 -1.78 -7.33 4.12
N THR A 161 -0.49 -7.62 4.21
CA THR A 161 0.53 -6.94 3.39
C THR A 161 0.94 -7.79 2.21
N LEU A 162 1.08 -7.16 1.04
CA LEU A 162 1.77 -7.75 -0.11
C LEU A 162 3.21 -7.21 -0.18
N LEU A 163 4.20 -8.07 -0.07
CA LEU A 163 5.59 -7.74 -0.36
C LEU A 163 5.80 -7.75 -1.88
N VAL A 164 6.44 -6.70 -2.41
CA VAL A 164 6.60 -6.47 -3.84
C VAL A 164 8.07 -6.20 -4.17
N PHE A 165 8.61 -7.00 -5.09
CA PHE A 165 9.95 -6.84 -5.64
C PHE A 165 9.82 -6.51 -7.12
N ILE A 166 10.34 -5.37 -7.55
CA ILE A 166 10.26 -4.92 -8.94
C ILE A 166 11.63 -4.51 -9.46
N ASP A 167 12.01 -5.01 -10.63
CA ASP A 167 13.25 -4.60 -11.30
C ASP A 167 13.10 -3.20 -11.92
N ASP A 168 14.05 -2.31 -11.65
CA ASP A 168 13.95 -0.91 -12.06
C ASP A 168 14.09 -0.70 -13.58
N ALA A 169 14.94 -1.49 -14.23
CA ALA A 169 15.23 -1.38 -15.65
C ALA A 169 14.05 -1.86 -16.49
N THR A 170 13.47 -3.01 -16.12
CA THR A 170 12.43 -3.70 -16.90
C THR A 170 11.02 -3.38 -16.42
N SER A 171 10.85 -3.02 -15.14
CA SER A 171 9.54 -2.99 -14.45
C SER A 171 8.86 -4.37 -14.32
N MET A 172 9.64 -5.45 -14.42
CA MET A 172 9.16 -6.80 -14.13
C MET A 172 8.92 -6.98 -12.63
N LEU A 173 7.78 -7.57 -12.29
CA LEU A 173 7.55 -8.14 -10.96
C LEU A 173 8.44 -9.36 -10.82
N MET A 174 9.34 -9.30 -9.87
CA MET A 174 10.32 -10.35 -9.62
C MET A 174 9.80 -11.33 -8.58
N GLU A 175 9.25 -10.79 -7.50
CA GLU A 175 8.67 -11.56 -6.40
C GLU A 175 7.45 -10.82 -5.85
N LEU A 176 6.40 -11.57 -5.54
CA LEU A 176 5.24 -11.12 -4.79
C LEU A 176 4.98 -12.13 -3.67
N ARG A 177 4.65 -11.66 -2.47
CA ARG A 177 4.27 -12.55 -1.35
C ARG A 177 3.27 -11.88 -0.42
N PHE A 178 2.11 -12.49 -0.22
CA PHE A 178 1.17 -12.12 0.82
C PHE A 178 1.67 -12.60 2.18
N VAL A 179 1.65 -11.69 3.15
CA VAL A 179 2.03 -11.95 4.54
C VAL A 179 1.06 -11.23 5.48
N PRO A 180 0.82 -11.76 6.70
CA PRO A 180 -0.09 -11.11 7.64
C PRO A 180 0.31 -9.68 7.99
N SER A 181 1.62 -9.42 8.11
CA SER A 181 2.17 -8.09 8.39
C SER A 181 3.63 -8.02 7.97
N GLU A 182 4.15 -6.81 7.67
CA GLU A 182 5.57 -6.62 7.41
C GLU A 182 6.44 -6.98 8.62
N SER A 183 7.37 -7.91 8.42
CA SER A 183 8.38 -8.26 9.41
C SER A 183 9.70 -8.63 8.74
N THR A 184 10.79 -8.64 9.51
CA THR A 184 12.10 -9.08 9.01
C THR A 184 12.05 -10.49 8.44
N PHE A 185 11.35 -11.42 9.10
CA PHE A 185 11.22 -12.81 8.62
C PHE A 185 10.39 -12.90 7.33
N SER A 186 9.31 -12.13 7.24
CA SER A 186 8.51 -12.04 6.02
C SER A 186 9.35 -11.60 4.80
N TYR A 187 10.25 -10.63 5.00
CA TYR A 187 11.19 -10.22 3.96
C TYR A 187 12.29 -11.26 3.70
N PHE A 188 12.74 -12.02 4.71
CA PHE A 188 13.68 -13.11 4.49
C PHE A 188 13.08 -14.22 3.63
N GLU A 189 11.85 -14.64 3.89
CA GLU A 189 11.17 -15.65 3.07
C GLU A 189 11.01 -15.18 1.60
N ALA A 190 10.56 -13.93 1.40
CA ALA A 190 10.45 -13.36 0.05
C ALA A 190 11.82 -13.24 -0.63
N LEU A 191 12.85 -12.84 0.11
CA LEU A 191 14.22 -12.73 -0.40
C LEU A 191 14.79 -14.10 -0.78
N GLU A 192 14.56 -15.14 0.02
CA GLU A 192 15.01 -16.50 -0.27
C GLU A 192 14.42 -16.99 -1.60
N SER A 193 13.10 -16.86 -1.76
CA SER A 193 12.38 -17.20 -3.00
C SER A 193 12.95 -16.44 -4.21
N TYR A 194 13.15 -15.13 -4.07
CA TYR A 194 13.77 -14.29 -5.10
C TYR A 194 15.16 -14.79 -5.49
N LEU A 195 16.02 -15.04 -4.49
CA LEU A 195 17.42 -15.41 -4.70
C LEU A 195 17.57 -16.79 -5.35
N LEU A 196 16.73 -17.75 -4.96
CA LEU A 196 16.69 -19.07 -5.58
C LEU A 196 16.33 -18.99 -7.07
N LYS A 197 15.44 -18.07 -7.44
CA LYS A 197 14.94 -17.94 -8.81
C LYS A 197 15.87 -17.13 -9.72
N TYR A 198 16.45 -16.03 -9.21
CA TYR A 198 17.19 -15.08 -10.03
C TYR A 198 18.67 -14.95 -9.67
N GLY A 199 19.10 -15.42 -8.50
CA GLY A 199 20.41 -15.13 -7.94
C GLY A 199 20.49 -13.75 -7.28
N ARG A 200 21.71 -13.30 -6.99
CA ARG A 200 21.97 -12.09 -6.22
C ARG A 200 21.97 -10.85 -7.11
N PRO A 201 21.13 -9.85 -6.87
CA PRO A 201 21.19 -8.60 -7.62
C PRO A 201 22.43 -7.79 -7.20
N VAL A 202 22.65 -6.66 -7.88
CA VAL A 202 23.67 -5.68 -7.45
C VAL A 202 23.20 -4.97 -6.19
N ALA A 203 21.97 -4.45 -6.19
CA ALA A 203 21.43 -3.74 -5.04
C ALA A 203 19.90 -3.86 -4.90
N PHE A 204 19.43 -3.79 -3.65
CA PHE A 204 18.04 -3.54 -3.31
C PHE A 204 17.79 -2.07 -3.00
N TYR A 205 16.60 -1.57 -3.33
CA TYR A 205 16.16 -0.22 -3.03
C TYR A 205 14.89 -0.22 -2.18
N SER A 206 14.98 0.27 -0.95
CA SER A 206 13.89 0.25 0.04
C SER A 206 13.61 1.64 0.61
N ASP A 207 12.50 1.79 1.34
CA ASP A 207 12.20 3.03 2.07
C ASP A 207 12.86 2.94 3.46
N LYS A 208 12.93 4.04 4.20
CA LYS A 208 13.45 4.13 5.58
C LYS A 208 12.57 3.44 6.62
N HIS A 209 11.88 2.36 6.26
CA HIS A 209 11.19 1.51 7.21
C HIS A 209 12.20 0.90 8.20
N THR A 210 11.75 0.67 9.43
CA THR A 210 12.58 0.18 10.55
C THR A 210 13.23 -1.17 10.29
N VAL A 211 12.66 -1.97 9.38
CA VAL A 211 13.23 -3.24 8.90
C VAL A 211 14.54 -3.01 8.14
N PHE A 212 14.68 -1.87 7.45
CA PHE A 212 15.82 -1.54 6.60
C PHE A 212 16.77 -0.53 7.24
N ARG A 213 16.32 0.23 8.25
CA ARG A 213 17.15 1.20 8.96
C ARG A 213 16.88 1.27 10.46
N VAL A 214 17.93 1.25 11.27
CA VAL A 214 17.85 1.53 12.72
C VAL A 214 17.68 3.04 12.93
N ALA A 215 16.59 3.44 13.59
CA ALA A 215 16.25 4.86 13.80
C ALA A 215 17.22 5.60 14.75
N LYS A 216 17.81 4.90 15.73
CA LYS A 216 18.83 5.42 16.65
C LYS A 216 19.94 4.39 16.83
N PRO A 217 21.09 4.54 16.15
CA PRO A 217 22.23 3.66 16.39
C PRO A 217 22.78 3.92 17.80
N ASN A 218 22.76 2.92 18.68
CA ASN A 218 23.45 2.95 19.97
C ASN A 218 24.90 2.50 19.79
N GLN A 219 25.83 2.94 20.65
CA GLN A 219 27.25 2.53 20.63
C GLN A 219 27.50 1.01 20.68
N HIS A 220 26.50 0.21 21.09
CA HIS A 220 26.58 -1.26 21.18
C HIS A 220 25.79 -2.00 20.10
N MET A 221 25.04 -1.30 19.26
CA MET A 221 24.31 -1.87 18.12
C MET A 221 24.96 -1.36 16.85
N THR A 222 25.34 -2.25 15.93
CA THR A 222 26.13 -1.94 14.72
C THR A 222 25.46 -1.00 13.70
N GLY A 223 24.40 -0.28 14.06
CA GLY A 223 23.67 0.66 13.19
C GLY A 223 22.99 -0.01 11.98
N MET A 224 23.17 -1.32 11.80
CA MET A 224 22.71 -2.12 10.68
C MET A 224 21.52 -2.98 11.13
N THR A 225 20.48 -3.06 10.29
CA THR A 225 19.33 -3.92 10.59
C THR A 225 19.66 -5.38 10.36
N GLN A 226 18.84 -6.28 10.91
CA GLN A 226 18.96 -7.72 10.67
C GLN A 226 18.86 -8.06 9.17
N PHE A 227 18.01 -7.34 8.45
CA PHE A 227 17.90 -7.48 7.00
C PHE A 227 19.16 -6.97 6.28
N GLY A 228 19.68 -5.79 6.67
CA GLY A 228 20.94 -5.28 6.12
C GLY A 228 22.12 -6.22 6.36
N ARG A 229 22.22 -6.81 7.56
CA ARG A 229 23.24 -7.83 7.89
C ARG A 229 23.18 -9.00 6.92
N ALA A 230 22.00 -9.58 6.71
CA ALA A 230 21.83 -10.71 5.82
C ALA A 230 22.27 -10.38 4.38
N LEU A 231 21.91 -9.19 3.89
CA LEU A 231 22.34 -8.72 2.57
C LEU A 231 23.85 -8.51 2.47
N ALA A 232 24.49 -7.96 3.51
CA ALA A 232 25.94 -7.79 3.55
C ALA A 232 26.68 -9.14 3.51
N GLU A 233 26.19 -10.16 4.21
CA GLU A 233 26.74 -11.53 4.14
C GLU A 233 26.61 -12.15 2.74
N LEU A 234 25.55 -11.78 2.02
CA LEU A 234 25.35 -12.16 0.62
C LEU A 234 26.09 -11.26 -0.37
N ASN A 235 26.82 -10.24 0.10
CA ASN A 235 27.47 -9.22 -0.72
C ASN A 235 26.49 -8.52 -1.68
N ILE A 236 25.31 -8.15 -1.17
CA ILE A 236 24.26 -7.39 -1.85
C ILE A 236 24.12 -6.04 -1.15
N GLU A 237 24.13 -4.95 -1.91
CA GLU A 237 23.97 -3.61 -1.36
C GLU A 237 22.50 -3.30 -1.07
N ILE A 238 22.23 -2.53 -0.01
CA ILE A 238 20.90 -1.99 0.28
C ILE A 238 20.93 -0.46 0.32
N LEU A 239 20.17 0.13 -0.59
CA LEU A 239 20.04 1.56 -0.74
C LEU A 239 18.70 2.01 -0.17
N CYS A 240 18.72 2.89 0.83
CA CYS A 240 17.50 3.45 1.43
C CYS A 240 17.17 4.81 0.79
N ALA A 241 15.94 4.95 0.30
CA ALA A 241 15.44 6.22 -0.24
C ALA A 241 15.39 7.31 0.84
N ASN A 242 15.75 8.55 0.49
CA ASN A 242 15.61 9.67 1.44
C ASN A 242 14.16 10.13 1.60
N SER A 243 13.30 9.85 0.61
CA SER A 243 11.87 10.13 0.59
C SER A 243 11.12 9.07 -0.24
N SER A 244 9.85 8.83 0.10
CA SER A 244 8.94 7.94 -0.64
C SER A 244 8.78 8.35 -2.11
N GLN A 245 9.00 9.63 -2.42
CA GLN A 245 8.93 10.20 -3.77
C GLN A 245 10.04 9.69 -4.72
N ALA A 246 11.16 9.19 -4.19
CA ALA A 246 12.24 8.61 -5.01
C ALA A 246 11.91 7.17 -5.50
N LYS A 247 10.84 6.56 -4.97
CA LYS A 247 10.36 5.19 -5.24
C LYS A 247 9.20 5.13 -6.25
N GLY A 248 9.06 6.12 -7.13
CA GLY A 248 7.90 6.23 -8.02
C GLY A 248 7.65 5.07 -9.02
N ARG A 249 8.49 4.01 -9.06
CA ARG A 249 8.22 2.78 -9.84
C ARG A 249 7.44 1.77 -9.03
N VAL A 250 7.94 1.38 -7.86
CA VAL A 250 7.23 0.44 -6.99
C VAL A 250 5.89 1.02 -6.53
N GLU A 251 5.81 2.34 -6.28
CA GLU A 251 4.52 2.99 -5.98
C GLU A 251 3.52 2.87 -7.16
N ARG A 252 3.99 3.02 -8.40
CA ARG A 252 3.13 2.82 -9.59
C ARG A 252 2.72 1.36 -9.77
N ALA A 253 3.64 0.42 -9.50
CA ALA A 253 3.33 -0.99 -9.51
C ALA A 253 2.29 -1.31 -8.44
N ASN A 254 2.48 -0.86 -7.20
CA ASN A 254 1.53 -1.02 -6.10
C ASN A 254 0.15 -0.49 -6.45
N ARG A 255 0.03 0.72 -7.04
CA ARG A 255 -1.29 1.21 -7.50
C ARG A 255 -1.92 0.30 -8.56
N THR A 256 -1.12 -0.24 -9.47
CA THR A 256 -1.60 -1.16 -10.51
C THR A 256 -2.01 -2.50 -9.90
N LEU A 257 -1.26 -2.99 -8.91
CA LEU A 257 -1.57 -4.21 -8.17
C LEU A 257 -2.83 -4.04 -7.33
N GLN A 258 -2.93 -2.99 -6.52
CA GLN A 258 -4.10 -2.68 -5.69
C GLN A 258 -5.39 -2.58 -6.50
N ASP A 259 -5.32 -2.12 -7.75
CA ASP A 259 -6.45 -2.14 -8.67
C ASP A 259 -6.66 -3.54 -9.27
N ARG A 260 -5.66 -4.09 -9.97
CA ARG A 260 -5.81 -5.28 -10.81
C ARG A 260 -5.78 -6.60 -10.06
N LEU A 261 -4.84 -6.77 -9.13
CA LEU A 261 -4.66 -8.03 -8.40
C LEU A 261 -5.86 -8.33 -7.53
N VAL A 262 -6.43 -7.33 -6.84
CA VAL A 262 -7.65 -7.47 -6.04
C VAL A 262 -8.79 -8.04 -6.88
N LYS A 263 -8.98 -7.50 -8.08
CA LYS A 263 -10.01 -7.93 -9.03
C LYS A 263 -9.76 -9.33 -9.57
N GLU A 264 -8.51 -9.66 -9.93
CA GLU A 264 -8.16 -11.00 -10.41
C GLU A 264 -8.33 -12.06 -9.32
N LEU A 265 -7.96 -11.75 -8.07
CA LEU A 265 -8.22 -12.62 -6.91
C LEU A 265 -9.71 -12.82 -6.68
N ARG A 266 -10.54 -11.79 -6.90
CA ARG A 266 -12.01 -11.89 -6.84
C ARG A 266 -12.56 -12.84 -7.90
N LEU A 267 -12.13 -12.69 -9.15
CA LEU A 267 -12.57 -13.55 -10.25
C LEU A 267 -12.14 -15.02 -10.05
N ALA A 268 -10.98 -15.24 -9.43
CA ALA A 268 -10.48 -16.57 -9.11
C ALA A 268 -11.07 -17.17 -7.81
N GLY A 269 -11.89 -16.42 -7.07
CA GLY A 269 -12.50 -16.88 -5.82
C GLY A 269 -11.51 -17.07 -4.66
N VAL A 270 -10.33 -16.45 -4.72
CA VAL A 270 -9.26 -16.61 -3.72
C VAL A 270 -9.59 -15.83 -2.45
N SER A 271 -9.55 -16.46 -1.27
CA SER A 271 -9.96 -15.84 -0.01
C SER A 271 -9.01 -16.08 1.17
N SER A 272 -7.77 -16.48 0.90
CA SER A 272 -6.77 -16.72 1.95
C SER A 272 -5.38 -16.25 1.49
N ILE A 273 -4.48 -16.01 2.44
CA ILE A 273 -3.08 -15.66 2.15
C ILE A 273 -2.39 -16.84 1.45
N GLU A 274 -2.67 -18.06 1.89
CA GLU A 274 -2.13 -19.29 1.36
C GLU A 274 -2.52 -19.49 -0.11
N ASP A 275 -3.82 -19.42 -0.43
CA ASP A 275 -4.32 -19.54 -1.80
C ASP A 275 -3.86 -18.35 -2.66
N GLY A 276 -3.78 -17.16 -2.07
CA GLY A 276 -3.20 -15.98 -2.68
C GLY A 276 -1.78 -16.24 -3.14
N ASN A 277 -0.93 -16.76 -2.27
CA ASN A 277 0.46 -17.06 -2.58
C ASN A 277 0.60 -18.15 -3.66
N VAL A 278 -0.31 -19.11 -3.72
CA VAL A 278 -0.38 -20.11 -4.82
C VAL A 278 -0.80 -19.45 -6.15
N PHE A 279 -1.65 -18.42 -6.11
CA PHE A 279 -2.11 -17.69 -7.29
C PHE A 279 -1.04 -16.76 -7.91
N LEU A 280 -0.17 -16.18 -7.08
CA LEU A 280 0.79 -15.14 -7.47
C LEU A 280 1.72 -15.50 -8.64
N PRO A 281 2.33 -16.70 -8.74
CA PRO A 281 3.23 -17.03 -9.84
C PRO A 281 2.60 -16.88 -11.23
N GLY A 282 1.37 -17.37 -11.41
CA GLY A 282 0.64 -17.24 -12.68
C GLY A 282 0.22 -15.79 -12.96
N PHE A 283 -0.10 -15.01 -11.93
CA PHE A 283 -0.36 -13.59 -12.07
C PHE A 283 0.89 -12.81 -12.51
N ILE A 284 2.06 -13.08 -11.88
CA ILE A 284 3.33 -12.44 -12.22
C ILE A 284 3.68 -12.66 -13.69
N GLU A 285 3.50 -13.88 -14.19
CA GLU A 285 3.76 -14.22 -15.59
C GLU A 285 2.89 -13.38 -16.55
N ARG A 286 1.56 -13.39 -16.34
CA ARG A 286 0.62 -12.59 -17.16
C ARG A 286 0.89 -11.09 -17.04
N TYR A 287 1.22 -10.61 -15.86
CA TYR A 287 1.56 -9.20 -15.62
C TYR A 287 2.84 -8.83 -16.39
N ASN A 288 3.91 -9.61 -16.24
CA ASN A 288 5.19 -9.33 -16.89
C ASN A 288 5.08 -9.39 -18.41
N ALA A 289 4.31 -10.32 -18.96
CA ALA A 289 4.05 -10.38 -20.41
C ALA A 289 3.41 -9.09 -20.96
N LYS A 290 2.59 -8.39 -20.17
CA LYS A 290 1.91 -7.15 -20.57
C LYS A 290 2.69 -5.88 -20.26
N PHE A 291 3.38 -5.82 -19.12
CA PHE A 291 3.91 -4.58 -18.56
C PHE A 291 5.43 -4.49 -18.51
N ALA A 292 6.14 -5.61 -18.66
CA ALA A 292 7.60 -5.59 -18.71
C ALA A 292 8.09 -4.80 -19.93
N LYS A 293 9.28 -4.22 -19.80
CA LYS A 293 9.97 -3.54 -20.89
C LYS A 293 11.35 -4.15 -21.06
N ALA A 294 11.84 -4.12 -22.29
CA ALA A 294 13.24 -4.43 -22.55
C ALA A 294 14.13 -3.47 -21.75
N PRO A 295 15.17 -3.99 -21.07
CA PRO A 295 16.19 -3.16 -20.46
C PRO A 295 16.96 -2.38 -21.53
N ALA A 296 17.65 -1.30 -21.15
CA ALA A 296 18.43 -0.51 -22.11
C ALA A 296 19.63 -1.30 -22.64
N ARG A 297 20.19 -2.18 -21.81
CA ARG A 297 21.24 -3.13 -22.17
C ARG A 297 20.75 -4.55 -21.87
N SER A 298 21.11 -5.50 -22.74
CA SER A 298 20.70 -6.90 -22.63
C SER A 298 21.34 -7.66 -21.47
N ASP A 299 22.33 -7.06 -20.81
CA ASP A 299 23.11 -7.71 -19.75
C ASP A 299 22.23 -8.02 -18.53
N ASN A 300 22.40 -9.22 -17.99
CA ASN A 300 21.84 -9.64 -16.72
C ASN A 300 22.92 -9.53 -15.64
N LEU A 301 22.73 -8.63 -14.67
CA LEU A 301 23.69 -8.38 -13.59
C LEU A 301 23.45 -9.23 -12.34
N HIS A 302 22.51 -10.17 -12.38
CA HIS A 302 22.40 -11.15 -11.31
C HIS A 302 23.65 -12.02 -11.24
N ARG A 303 24.19 -12.18 -10.04
CA ARG A 303 25.33 -13.03 -9.75
C ARG A 303 24.85 -14.35 -9.16
N ALA A 304 25.56 -15.43 -9.45
CA ALA A 304 25.30 -16.72 -8.84
C ALA A 304 25.32 -16.62 -7.30
N LEU A 305 24.50 -17.45 -6.66
CA LEU A 305 24.52 -17.62 -5.21
C LEU A 305 25.88 -18.20 -4.82
N ASN A 306 26.49 -17.59 -3.81
CA ASN A 306 27.78 -18.02 -3.24
C ASN A 306 27.59 -18.87 -1.99
N ILE A 307 26.36 -19.29 -1.69
CA ILE A 307 25.97 -20.02 -0.50
C ILE A 307 25.02 -21.14 -0.94
N GLU A 308 25.23 -22.33 -0.40
CA GLU A 308 24.33 -23.47 -0.59
C GLU A 308 22.95 -23.20 0.03
N PRO A 309 21.84 -23.60 -0.61
CA PRO A 309 20.49 -23.28 -0.14
C PRO A 309 20.20 -23.70 1.31
N ASP A 310 20.79 -24.80 1.78
CA ASP A 310 20.65 -25.31 3.15
C ASP A 310 21.21 -24.36 4.23
N ARG A 311 22.10 -23.45 3.83
CA ARG A 311 22.72 -22.46 4.72
C ARG A 311 21.96 -21.13 4.78
N PHE A 312 20.85 -20.97 4.04
CA PHE A 312 20.03 -19.76 4.16
C PHE A 312 19.52 -19.54 5.58
N SER A 313 19.19 -20.61 6.31
CA SER A 313 18.79 -20.52 7.72
C SER A 313 19.82 -19.80 8.62
N GLU A 314 21.11 -19.91 8.29
CA GLU A 314 22.18 -19.20 9.01
C GLU A 314 22.19 -17.71 8.66
N VAL A 315 21.90 -17.36 7.40
CA VAL A 315 21.90 -15.98 6.90
C VAL A 315 20.59 -15.27 7.23
N PHE A 316 19.45 -15.94 7.18
CA PHE A 316 18.09 -15.44 7.37
C PHE A 316 17.56 -15.69 8.77
N CYS A 317 18.41 -15.42 9.76
CA CYS A 317 18.06 -15.43 11.17
C CYS A 317 18.19 -14.04 11.79
N LEU A 318 17.62 -13.86 12.98
CA LEU A 318 17.98 -12.69 13.79
C LEU A 318 19.24 -13.05 14.56
N ARG A 319 20.24 -12.17 14.51
CA ARG A 319 21.48 -12.32 15.26
C ARG A 319 21.66 -11.21 16.26
N ASP A 320 21.91 -11.56 17.52
CA ASP A 320 22.12 -10.60 18.58
C ASP A 320 23.30 -11.00 19.45
N LYS A 321 24.02 -10.02 20.02
CA LYS A 321 25.10 -10.28 20.96
C LYS A 321 24.59 -10.12 22.38
N ARG A 322 24.60 -11.20 23.15
CA ARG A 322 24.11 -11.22 24.52
C ARG A 322 25.23 -11.51 25.51
N HIS A 323 25.27 -10.71 26.57
CA HIS A 323 26.20 -10.89 27.67
C HIS A 323 25.79 -12.09 28.52
N VAL A 324 26.75 -12.96 28.80
CA VAL A 324 26.59 -14.14 29.65
C VAL A 324 26.98 -13.77 31.09
N THR A 325 26.05 -13.96 32.03
CA THR A 325 26.32 -13.70 33.45
C THR A 325 27.32 -14.72 34.03
N LYS A 326 27.81 -14.45 35.24
CA LYS A 326 28.69 -15.40 35.97
C LYS A 326 28.06 -16.78 36.17
N ASP A 327 26.73 -16.85 36.19
CA ASP A 327 25.95 -18.09 36.32
C ASP A 327 25.66 -18.79 34.98
N LEU A 328 26.35 -18.39 33.90
CA LEU A 328 26.13 -18.89 32.53
C LEU A 328 24.70 -18.69 32.03
N MET A 329 24.09 -17.57 32.41
CA MET A 329 22.76 -17.20 31.93
C MET A 329 22.82 -16.00 31.00
N LEU A 330 21.91 -15.95 30.04
CA LEU A 330 21.66 -14.79 29.20
C LEU A 330 20.15 -14.53 29.08
N LYS A 331 19.80 -13.29 28.74
CA LYS A 331 18.40 -12.89 28.51
C LYS A 331 18.22 -12.56 27.04
N TYR A 332 17.21 -13.17 26.43
CA TYR A 332 16.85 -12.94 25.03
C TYR A 332 15.33 -13.05 24.89
N ASP A 333 14.68 -12.08 24.24
CA ASP A 333 13.23 -12.05 24.01
C ASP A 333 12.37 -12.51 25.21
N ARG A 334 12.57 -11.86 26.36
CA ARG A 334 11.91 -12.18 27.66
C ARG A 334 12.17 -13.60 28.21
N LYS A 335 12.93 -14.44 27.51
CA LYS A 335 13.39 -15.76 27.96
C LYS A 335 14.70 -15.62 28.72
N ARG A 336 14.89 -16.47 29.73
CA ARG A 336 16.19 -16.65 30.39
C ARG A 336 16.78 -17.94 29.87
N ILE A 337 17.94 -17.87 29.25
CA ILE A 337 18.61 -19.03 28.67
C ILE A 337 19.81 -19.36 29.55
N LYS A 338 19.89 -20.60 30.01
CA LYS A 338 21.01 -21.11 30.80
C LYS A 338 21.84 -22.03 29.92
N LEU A 339 23.11 -21.69 29.71
CA LEU A 339 24.03 -22.54 28.97
C LEU A 339 24.36 -23.79 29.82
N ALA A 340 24.40 -24.96 29.20
CA ALA A 340 24.81 -26.17 29.89
C ALA A 340 26.29 -26.08 30.26
N VAL A 341 26.64 -26.53 31.46
CA VAL A 341 28.00 -26.42 31.98
C VAL A 341 28.90 -27.45 31.31
N ASN A 342 29.89 -27.00 30.55
CA ASN A 342 30.94 -27.80 29.94
C ASN A 342 32.22 -26.96 29.83
N ASP A 343 33.32 -27.57 29.38
CA ASP A 343 34.63 -26.90 29.30
C ASP A 343 34.61 -25.66 28.41
N LEU A 344 33.78 -25.68 27.35
CA LEU A 344 33.64 -24.58 26.43
C LEU A 344 32.84 -23.43 27.07
N THR A 345 31.71 -23.71 27.71
CA THR A 345 30.82 -22.70 28.30
C THR A 345 31.35 -22.09 29.59
N ARG A 346 32.14 -22.82 30.40
CA ARG A 346 32.77 -22.27 31.62
C ARG A 346 33.61 -21.02 31.35
N SER A 347 34.32 -21.01 30.22
CA SER A 347 35.15 -19.88 29.79
C SER A 347 34.35 -18.67 29.29
N LEU A 348 33.04 -18.84 29.05
CA LEU A 348 32.17 -17.80 28.49
C LEU A 348 31.52 -16.89 29.57
N ALA A 349 31.67 -17.22 30.85
CA ALA A 349 31.14 -16.40 31.94
C ALA A 349 31.73 -14.97 31.88
N GLY A 350 30.87 -13.95 31.82
CA GLY A 350 31.29 -12.55 31.70
C GLY A 350 31.68 -12.11 30.27
N THR A 351 31.44 -12.96 29.27
CA THR A 351 31.70 -12.65 27.86
C THR A 351 30.40 -12.45 27.08
N TYR A 352 30.50 -12.09 25.80
CA TYR A 352 29.36 -12.01 24.89
C TYR A 352 29.33 -13.21 23.96
N VAL A 353 28.13 -13.75 23.75
CA VAL A 353 27.84 -14.83 22.78
C VAL A 353 26.86 -14.34 21.73
N ASP A 354 26.88 -14.97 20.57
CA ASP A 354 25.94 -14.68 19.48
C ASP A 354 24.70 -15.55 19.65
N VAL A 355 23.51 -14.94 19.67
CA VAL A 355 22.21 -15.60 19.76
C VAL A 355 21.55 -15.54 18.39
N TYR A 356 21.17 -16.69 17.86
CA TYR A 356 20.51 -16.85 16.57
C TYR A 356 19.04 -17.23 16.82
N GLU A 357 18.08 -16.46 16.30
CA GLU A 357 16.66 -16.84 16.24
C GLU A 357 16.30 -17.17 14.79
N LEU A 358 15.95 -18.44 14.56
CA LEU A 358 15.50 -18.95 13.26
C LEU A 358 14.02 -18.59 13.02
N ALA A 359 13.57 -18.69 11.76
CA ALA A 359 12.19 -18.35 11.38
C ALA A 359 11.12 -19.20 12.10
N ASP A 360 11.45 -20.44 12.46
CA ASP A 360 10.58 -21.34 13.24
C ASP A 360 10.60 -21.07 14.75
N GLY A 361 11.32 -20.03 15.20
CA GLY A 361 11.44 -19.66 16.61
C GLY A 361 12.45 -20.47 17.40
N ARG A 362 13.19 -21.41 16.77
CA ARG A 362 14.33 -22.06 17.42
C ARG A 362 15.42 -21.04 17.69
N ILE A 363 15.95 -21.10 18.92
CA ILE A 363 17.09 -20.28 19.33
C ILE A 363 18.36 -21.12 19.23
N GLN A 364 19.48 -20.53 18.87
CA GLN A 364 20.77 -21.18 18.91
C GLN A 364 21.82 -20.20 19.42
N ASP A 365 22.37 -20.49 20.60
CA ASP A 365 23.48 -19.74 21.14
C ASP A 365 24.78 -20.28 20.51
N ARG A 366 25.64 -19.38 20.01
CA ARG A 366 26.92 -19.72 19.41
C ARG A 366 28.05 -18.91 20.05
N ALA A 367 29.19 -19.56 20.29
CA ALA A 367 30.45 -18.90 20.63
C ALA A 367 31.50 -19.21 19.58
N LYS A 368 32.08 -18.18 18.96
CA LYS A 368 33.08 -18.32 17.88
C LYS A 368 32.61 -19.26 16.75
N GLY A 369 31.31 -19.23 16.44
CA GLY A 369 30.69 -20.08 15.41
C GLY A 369 30.25 -21.47 15.87
N VAL A 370 30.59 -21.90 17.08
CA VAL A 370 30.23 -23.23 17.62
C VAL A 370 28.92 -23.14 18.40
N ALA A 371 27.97 -24.03 18.10
CA ALA A 371 26.69 -24.12 18.80
C ALA A 371 26.85 -24.60 20.24
N LEU A 372 26.17 -23.93 21.17
CA LEU A 372 26.24 -24.20 22.60
C LEU A 372 24.99 -24.97 23.05
N PRO A 373 25.14 -26.02 23.88
CA PRO A 373 24.00 -26.65 24.53
C PRO A 373 23.41 -25.68 25.57
N TYR A 374 22.09 -25.54 25.59
CA TYR A 374 21.40 -24.62 26.49
C TYR A 374 20.04 -25.16 26.95
N THR A 375 19.47 -24.54 27.97
CA THR A 375 18.10 -24.80 28.44
C THR A 375 17.37 -23.47 28.61
N ILE A 376 16.17 -23.37 28.05
CA ILE A 376 15.32 -22.19 28.21
C ILE A 376 14.59 -22.31 29.55
N MET A 377 14.87 -21.36 30.44
CA MET A 377 14.12 -21.14 31.66
C MET A 377 13.05 -20.09 31.36
N ASN A 378 11.80 -20.36 31.72
CA ASN A 378 10.67 -19.44 31.55
C ASN A 378 10.31 -18.79 32.88
N PRO A 379 10.78 -17.56 33.19
CA PRO A 379 10.20 -16.85 34.32
C PRO A 379 9.84 -15.42 33.92
N GLU A 380 8.59 -15.29 33.42
CA GLU A 380 7.60 -14.22 33.66
C GLU A 380 6.65 -14.08 32.45
N ARG A 381 5.39 -14.51 32.61
CA ARG A 381 4.32 -14.43 31.59
C ARG A 381 3.47 -13.16 31.65
N ARG A 382 3.74 -12.20 32.55
CA ARG A 382 2.89 -11.02 32.69
C ARG A 382 3.32 -9.91 31.73
N ILE A 383 2.47 -9.61 30.75
CA ILE A 383 2.53 -8.34 30.02
C ILE A 383 2.30 -7.22 31.04
N THR A 384 3.31 -6.40 31.29
CA THR A 384 3.15 -5.18 32.09
C THR A 384 2.41 -4.15 31.24
N HIS A 385 1.36 -3.54 31.80
CA HIS A 385 0.63 -2.45 31.15
C HIS A 385 1.62 -1.32 30.80
N ALA A 386 1.61 -0.84 29.54
CA ALA A 386 2.52 0.15 28.97
C ALA A 386 3.96 -0.30 28.59
N ALA A 387 4.25 -1.60 28.45
CA ALA A 387 5.53 -2.03 27.87
C ALA A 387 5.66 -1.62 26.39
N ILE A 388 6.80 -1.02 26.02
CA ILE A 388 7.15 -0.77 24.61
C ILE A 388 7.19 -2.13 23.91
N THR A 389 6.26 -2.32 22.98
CA THR A 389 6.16 -3.54 22.17
C THR A 389 6.64 -3.19 20.77
N GLU A 390 7.69 -3.88 20.31
CA GLU A 390 8.18 -3.72 18.95
C GLU A 390 7.11 -4.17 17.94
N ASN A 391 7.02 -3.51 16.79
CA ASN A 391 5.98 -3.75 15.77
C ASN A 391 5.87 -5.24 15.38
N LYS A 392 7.01 -5.96 15.30
CA LYS A 392 7.11 -7.40 15.03
C LYS A 392 6.21 -8.27 15.94
N HIS A 393 5.93 -7.81 17.16
CA HIS A 393 5.16 -8.56 18.15
C HIS A 393 3.77 -7.97 18.40
N LEU A 394 3.40 -6.87 17.72
CA LEU A 394 2.15 -6.17 18.00
C LEU A 394 0.93 -7.07 17.72
N SER A 395 0.90 -7.77 16.59
CA SER A 395 -0.21 -8.66 16.23
C SER A 395 -0.34 -9.86 17.17
N ALA A 396 0.78 -10.50 17.54
CA ALA A 396 0.78 -11.62 18.49
C ALA A 396 0.42 -11.17 19.91
N VAL A 397 0.90 -9.99 20.33
CA VAL A 397 0.54 -9.38 21.62
C VAL A 397 -0.93 -8.96 21.63
N LEU A 398 -1.48 -8.44 20.53
CA LEU A 398 -2.90 -8.10 20.41
C LEU A 398 -3.78 -9.36 20.42
N ALA A 399 -3.39 -10.41 19.69
CA ALA A 399 -4.09 -11.69 19.72
C ALA A 399 -4.09 -12.27 21.15
N HIS A 400 -2.95 -12.24 21.83
CA HIS A 400 -2.85 -12.71 23.22
C HIS A 400 -3.61 -11.81 24.21
N ILE A 401 -3.57 -10.48 24.05
CA ILE A 401 -4.37 -9.54 24.86
C ILE A 401 -5.86 -9.81 24.65
N LYS A 402 -6.29 -10.03 23.40
CA LYS A 402 -7.67 -10.36 23.07
C LYS A 402 -8.07 -11.69 23.70
N GLU A 403 -7.23 -12.71 23.60
CA GLU A 403 -7.44 -14.02 24.21
C GLU A 403 -7.46 -13.95 25.76
N GLU A 404 -6.65 -13.08 26.38
CA GLU A 404 -6.68 -12.80 27.83
C GLU A 404 -7.88 -11.93 28.24
N GLN A 405 -8.37 -11.05 27.38
CA GLN A 405 -9.58 -10.25 27.61
C GLN A 405 -10.85 -11.10 27.49
N ASP A 406 -10.87 -12.02 26.51
CA ASP A 406 -11.96 -12.98 26.28
C ASP A 406 -12.04 -14.01 27.41
N LYS A 407 -10.89 -14.33 28.05
CA LYS A 407 -10.84 -15.07 29.32
C LYS A 407 -11.21 -14.14 30.48
N ALA A 408 -12.52 -13.96 30.70
CA ALA A 408 -13.11 -13.09 31.71
C ALA A 408 -12.24 -12.94 32.99
N ALA A 409 -11.58 -11.79 33.14
CA ALA A 409 -10.81 -11.50 34.34
C ALA A 409 -11.73 -11.08 35.50
N PRO A 410 -11.51 -11.54 36.74
CA PRO A 410 -12.19 -10.98 37.89
C PRO A 410 -11.84 -9.50 38.02
N LYS A 411 -12.86 -8.65 38.17
CA LYS A 411 -12.70 -7.19 38.35
C LYS A 411 -11.58 -6.93 39.38
N PRO A 412 -10.58 -6.09 39.06
CA PRO A 412 -9.53 -5.77 40.02
C PRO A 412 -10.18 -5.18 41.27
N LYS A 413 -9.95 -5.81 42.42
CA LYS A 413 -10.34 -5.23 43.71
C LYS A 413 -9.49 -3.98 43.94
N VAL A 414 -10.00 -2.83 43.52
CA VAL A 414 -9.43 -1.52 43.87
C VAL A 414 -9.63 -1.36 45.37
N LYS A 415 -8.58 -1.65 46.15
CA LYS A 415 -8.56 -1.33 47.57
C LYS A 415 -8.48 0.20 47.69
N PRO A 416 -9.43 0.87 48.37
CA PRO A 416 -9.30 2.29 48.68
C PRO A 416 -8.01 2.52 49.48
N VAL A 417 -7.41 3.71 49.32
CA VAL A 417 -6.09 4.08 49.88
C VAL A 417 -5.97 3.78 51.38
N SER A 418 -7.08 3.81 52.12
CA SER A 418 -7.15 3.47 53.54
C SER A 418 -6.72 2.03 53.89
N ALA A 419 -6.82 1.07 52.95
CA ALA A 419 -6.43 -0.32 53.18
C ALA A 419 -4.94 -0.60 52.88
N LYS A 420 -4.18 0.37 52.32
CA LYS A 420 -2.75 0.21 52.01
C LYS A 420 -1.84 0.45 53.22
N ASN A 421 -2.33 1.19 54.23
CA ASN A 421 -1.56 1.59 55.42
C ASN A 421 -1.83 0.72 56.66
N GLY A 422 -2.47 -0.46 56.51
CA GLY A 422 -2.75 -1.33 57.65
C GLY A 422 -3.70 -0.73 58.69
N TYR A 423 -4.52 0.26 58.32
CA TYR A 423 -5.46 0.90 59.23
C TYR A 423 -6.52 -0.09 59.71
N VAL A 424 -6.42 -0.51 60.97
CA VAL A 424 -7.49 -1.21 61.68
C VAL A 424 -8.43 -0.16 62.24
N LYS A 425 -9.70 -0.22 61.85
CA LYS A 425 -10.74 0.68 62.33
C LYS A 425 -11.01 0.36 63.81
N ASN A 426 -10.33 1.05 64.72
CA ASN A 426 -10.69 1.02 66.14
C ASN A 426 -12.12 1.55 66.27
N GLY A 427 -12.97 0.77 66.94
CA GLY A 427 -14.36 1.13 67.21
C GLY A 427 -14.43 2.55 67.77
N ARG A 428 -15.29 3.38 67.18
CA ARG A 428 -15.51 4.75 67.62
C ARG A 428 -16.13 4.68 69.01
N SER A 429 -15.41 5.16 70.04
CA SER A 429 -16.04 5.55 71.30
C SER A 429 -17.18 6.53 70.98
N PRO A 430 -18.37 6.43 71.60
CA PRO A 430 -19.48 7.32 71.28
C PRO A 430 -19.06 8.76 71.59
N GLY A 431 -18.70 9.51 70.56
CA GLY A 431 -18.43 10.94 70.69
C GLY A 431 -19.71 11.65 71.11
N ARG A 432 -19.58 12.68 71.96
CA ARG A 432 -20.68 13.51 72.44
C ARG A 432 -21.64 13.86 71.28
N PRO A 433 -22.97 13.74 71.46
CA PRO A 433 -23.95 14.10 70.44
C PRO A 433 -23.71 15.51 69.93
N SER A 434 -23.81 15.68 68.62
CA SER A 434 -23.73 16.99 67.98
C SER A 434 -24.80 17.91 68.55
N LYS A 435 -24.49 19.19 68.80
CA LYS A 435 -25.50 20.20 69.20
C LYS A 435 -26.68 20.26 68.22
N LEU A 436 -26.48 19.88 66.96
CA LEU A 436 -27.55 19.76 65.96
C LEU A 436 -28.48 18.56 66.21
N GLU A 437 -27.96 17.42 66.69
CA GLU A 437 -28.79 16.25 67.01
C GLU A 437 -29.68 16.53 68.22
N LEU A 438 -29.18 17.26 69.22
CA LEU A 438 -29.99 17.74 70.35
C LEU A 438 -31.08 18.71 69.89
N HIS A 439 -30.79 19.60 68.94
CA HIS A 439 -31.78 20.52 68.37
C HIS A 439 -32.90 19.77 67.63
N TYR A 440 -32.56 18.77 66.81
CA TYR A 440 -33.58 17.97 66.12
C TYR A 440 -34.35 17.03 67.06
N ALA A 441 -33.72 16.51 68.11
CA ALA A 441 -34.41 15.73 69.14
C ALA A 441 -35.42 16.59 69.92
N ALA A 442 -35.05 17.82 70.32
CA ALA A 442 -35.95 18.77 70.96
C ALA A 442 -37.12 19.17 70.03
N LYS A 443 -36.85 19.38 68.74
CA LYS A 443 -37.89 19.69 67.76
C LYS A 443 -38.87 18.54 67.53
N ARG A 444 -38.39 17.28 67.57
CA ARG A 444 -39.25 16.08 67.49
C ARG A 444 -40.07 15.88 68.76
N ALA A 445 -39.53 16.15 69.94
CA ALA A 445 -40.26 16.10 71.20
C ALA A 445 -41.37 17.17 71.26
N ALA A 446 -41.09 18.39 70.81
CA ALA A 446 -42.08 19.47 70.73
C ALA A 446 -43.21 19.18 69.71
N ALA A 447 -42.89 18.48 68.61
CA ALA A 447 -43.88 18.04 67.62
C ALA A 447 -44.73 16.85 68.10
N ALA A 448 -44.22 16.04 69.03
CA ALA A 448 -44.97 14.91 69.62
C ALA A 448 -45.91 15.35 70.75
N GLN A 449 -45.61 16.46 71.45
CA GLN A 449 -46.47 17.02 72.50
C GLN A 449 -47.60 17.92 71.98
N THR A 450 -47.53 18.35 70.72
CA THR A 450 -48.59 19.15 70.05
C THR A 450 -49.55 18.28 69.22
N GLY A 451 -49.35 16.96 69.18
CA GLY A 451 -50.21 16.00 68.50
C GLY A 451 -51.10 15.15 69.42
N SER A 452 -51.19 15.47 70.71
CA SER A 452 -52.02 14.73 71.69
C SER A 452 -53.10 15.58 72.38
N GLU A 453 -53.41 16.78 71.86
CA GLU A 453 -54.57 17.58 72.27
C GLU A 453 -55.14 18.30 71.04
N SER A 454 -55.94 17.59 70.24
CA SER A 454 -57.08 18.05 69.40
C SER A 454 -57.57 16.90 68.52
#